data_AF-A0A4S4BGD8-F1
#
_entry.id   AF-A0A4S4BGD8-F1
#
_cell.length_a   1.000
_cell.length_b   1.000
_cell.length_c   1.000
_cell.angle_alpha   90.00
_cell.angle_beta   90.00
_cell.angle_gamma   90.00
#
_symmetry.space_group_name_H-M   'P 1'
#
loop_
_entity.id
_entity.type
_entity.pdbx_description
1 polymer ?
#
loop_
_entity_poly.entity_id
_entity_poly.type
_entity_poly.pdbx_seq_one_letter_code
_entity_poly.pdbx_strand_id
1 'polypeptide(L)'
;MTRSEHTLPYRTLDRDWDVLVAGGGTAGAMAGIAAARSGARVLVIEAFGSLGGTGTNAWVTPLMRNVSSGRNLNRGLTDELKARLIARGDGGIDKGGNDNWFNPEGMKVVLEQMLLEAGGEALYHTHVVAPVMDGQNIQSLVIHNKGGLQALPARVIIDSTGDADVAVAAGAGFHGGDADGIHQAMSLRFTLAGIDTARLCAFLRAQGQGQESPDFMHFWMVWGKGSTLEGLFRQGVDAGLLLERDGDYFQGFSVPGRPGEISFNCPRIRAEYNDGANPWHLTGAQIDGREAVDRLTAFCRAFLPGCESAFVGTYAPMVGVRETRRIVGDYTLTLEDILDCRTFPDSICRNHYPVDIHSPRGAKLIHEREGSAPYFAPDAFHEIPYRAIVPQGVRNVLVPGRAASSSFEAQSAIRVQQNCHTMGEAAGIAAAWAAREFGGDVRAVDVAALQAEMRARGGLV
;
A
#
# COMPACT_ATOMS: atom_id res chain seq x y z
N MET A 1 -1.85 39.12 15.33
CA MET A 1 -2.18 38.14 16.38
C MET A 1 -0.96 37.29 16.64
N THR A 2 -0.33 37.43 17.81
CA THR A 2 0.70 36.50 18.28
C THR A 2 0.03 35.17 18.59
N ARG A 3 0.29 34.13 17.79
CA ARG A 3 -0.15 32.78 18.13
C ARG A 3 0.56 32.39 19.44
N SER A 4 -0.19 32.06 20.48
CA SER A 4 0.37 31.47 21.68
C SER A 4 0.80 30.04 21.36
N GLU A 5 2.10 29.74 21.52
CA GLU A 5 2.59 28.37 21.50
C GLU A 5 2.28 27.74 22.86
N HIS A 6 1.44 26.71 22.87
CA HIS A 6 1.16 25.91 24.05
C HIS A 6 1.83 24.55 23.88
N THR A 7 2.68 24.15 24.82
CA THR A 7 3.20 22.79 24.91
C THR A 7 2.24 21.94 25.75
N LEU A 8 1.71 20.87 25.16
CA LEU A 8 0.89 19.90 25.90
C LEU A 8 1.79 18.90 26.62
N PRO A 9 1.57 18.63 27.91
CA PRO A 9 2.33 17.61 28.62
C PRO A 9 2.00 16.22 28.07
N TYR A 10 3.00 15.34 28.06
CA TYR A 10 2.85 13.92 27.74
C TYR A 10 3.50 13.06 28.82
N ARG A 11 3.06 11.80 28.94
CA ARG A 11 3.63 10.82 29.87
C ARG A 11 4.55 9.85 29.14
N THR A 12 5.82 9.79 29.51
CA THR A 12 6.70 8.71 29.05
C THR A 12 6.32 7.39 29.72
N LEU A 13 6.21 6.33 28.95
CA LEU A 13 5.96 4.99 29.49
C LEU A 13 7.24 4.41 30.09
N ASP A 14 7.09 3.71 31.22
CA ASP A 14 8.16 2.96 31.88
C ASP A 14 8.33 1.58 31.22
N ARG A 15 8.55 1.61 29.91
CA ARG A 15 8.73 0.46 29.03
C ARG A 15 9.44 0.93 27.77
N ASP A 16 10.38 0.14 27.28
CA ASP A 16 11.12 0.40 26.05
C ASP A 16 11.00 -0.75 25.06
N TRP A 17 11.17 -0.41 23.78
CA TRP A 17 11.22 -1.38 22.68
C TRP A 17 12.55 -1.28 21.94
N ASP A 18 13.02 -2.40 21.41
CA ASP A 18 14.19 -2.37 20.54
C ASP A 18 13.81 -1.75 19.20
N VAL A 19 12.62 -2.10 18.69
CA VAL A 19 12.07 -1.56 17.44
C VAL A 19 10.63 -1.07 17.67
N LEU A 20 10.35 0.17 17.29
CA LEU A 20 9.00 0.73 17.24
C LEU A 20 8.63 0.99 15.78
N VAL A 21 7.56 0.35 15.32
CA VAL A 21 7.03 0.52 13.96
C VAL A 21 5.88 1.51 14.00
N ALA A 22 6.07 2.69 13.41
CA ALA A 22 5.03 3.69 13.24
C ALA A 22 4.22 3.42 11.97
N GLY A 23 2.97 3.00 12.12
CA GLY A 23 2.08 2.57 11.04
C GLY A 23 2.19 1.06 10.80
N GLY A 24 1.12 0.33 11.12
CA GLY A 24 0.94 -1.09 10.85
C GLY A 24 0.46 -1.39 9.43
N GLY A 25 0.81 -0.51 8.48
CA GLY A 25 0.40 -0.57 7.10
C GLY A 25 1.00 -1.75 6.33
N THR A 26 0.95 -1.69 5.00
CA THR A 26 1.42 -2.76 4.11
C THR A 26 2.88 -3.15 4.39
N ALA A 27 3.79 -2.17 4.49
CA ALA A 27 5.19 -2.44 4.86
C ALA A 27 5.36 -2.69 6.37
N GLY A 28 4.66 -1.91 7.20
CA GLY A 28 4.85 -1.93 8.65
C GLY A 28 4.46 -3.24 9.32
N ALA A 29 3.39 -3.88 8.86
CA ALA A 29 3.00 -5.20 9.35
C ALA A 29 4.13 -6.22 9.15
N MET A 30 4.71 -6.28 7.94
CA MET A 30 5.83 -7.17 7.62
C MET A 30 7.09 -6.80 8.40
N ALA A 31 7.36 -5.51 8.58
CA ALA A 31 8.50 -5.03 9.36
C ALA A 31 8.41 -5.46 10.82
N GLY A 32 7.23 -5.32 11.44
CA GLY A 32 6.99 -5.75 12.81
C GLY A 32 7.19 -7.25 13.00
N ILE A 33 6.61 -8.05 12.09
CA ILE A 33 6.76 -9.52 12.09
C ILE A 33 8.23 -9.92 11.93
N ALA A 34 8.94 -9.33 10.95
CA ALA A 34 10.32 -9.67 10.64
C ALA A 34 11.28 -9.28 11.78
N ALA A 35 11.08 -8.11 12.39
CA ALA A 35 11.84 -7.64 13.54
C ALA A 35 11.65 -8.55 14.77
N ALA A 36 10.41 -8.93 15.06
CA ALA A 36 10.09 -9.81 16.18
C ALA A 36 10.70 -11.21 15.99
N ARG A 37 10.61 -11.77 14.78
CA ARG A 37 11.29 -13.04 14.41
C ARG A 37 12.82 -12.95 14.49
N SER A 38 13.39 -11.76 14.35
CA SER A 38 14.81 -11.50 14.56
C SER A 38 15.17 -11.25 16.04
N GLY A 39 14.24 -11.52 16.96
CA GLY A 39 14.46 -11.51 18.41
C GLY A 39 14.42 -10.12 19.06
N ALA A 40 13.92 -9.09 18.36
CA ALA A 40 13.72 -7.77 18.95
C ALA A 40 12.44 -7.71 19.80
N ARG A 41 12.41 -6.87 20.84
CA ARG A 41 11.16 -6.43 21.47
C ARG A 41 10.51 -5.39 20.56
N VAL A 42 9.35 -5.72 20.00
CA VAL A 42 8.71 -4.93 18.95
C VAL A 42 7.32 -4.45 19.36
N LEU A 43 7.06 -3.17 19.11
CA LEU A 43 5.71 -2.61 19.10
C LEU A 43 5.39 -2.05 17.71
N VAL A 44 4.23 -2.40 17.18
CA VAL A 44 3.62 -1.79 16.00
C VAL A 44 2.48 -0.89 16.46
N ILE A 45 2.56 0.41 16.19
CA ILE A 45 1.45 1.35 16.43
C ILE A 45 0.71 1.60 15.11
N GLU A 46 -0.62 1.65 15.16
CA GLU A 46 -1.45 1.82 13.97
C GLU A 46 -2.65 2.72 14.29
N ALA A 47 -2.93 3.67 13.39
CA ALA A 47 -4.02 4.62 13.52
C ALA A 47 -5.40 3.93 13.39
N PHE A 48 -5.49 2.89 12.58
CA PHE A 48 -6.69 2.09 12.40
C PHE A 48 -6.76 0.90 13.36
N GLY A 49 -7.88 0.18 13.34
CA GLY A 49 -8.15 -1.00 14.16
C GLY A 49 -7.57 -2.32 13.61
N SER A 50 -6.64 -2.27 12.64
CA SER A 50 -6.07 -3.47 12.03
C SER A 50 -4.81 -3.18 11.19
N LEU A 51 -3.94 -4.19 11.11
CA LEU A 51 -2.75 -4.20 10.26
C LEU A 51 -3.09 -4.37 8.76
N GLY A 52 -2.11 -4.09 7.88
CA GLY A 52 -2.14 -4.38 6.45
C GLY A 52 -2.35 -3.18 5.53
N GLY A 53 -2.66 -2.01 6.09
CA GLY A 53 -2.69 -0.74 5.37
C GLY A 53 -3.66 -0.75 4.20
N THR A 54 -3.17 -0.49 2.98
CA THR A 54 -4.05 -0.33 1.81
C THR A 54 -4.76 -1.63 1.42
N GLY A 55 -4.14 -2.78 1.62
CA GLY A 55 -4.76 -4.09 1.35
C GLY A 55 -5.98 -4.36 2.24
N THR A 56 -5.94 -3.92 3.50
CA THR A 56 -7.00 -4.15 4.48
C THR A 56 -7.95 -2.96 4.64
N ASN A 57 -7.42 -1.79 4.98
CA ASN A 57 -8.20 -0.60 5.32
C ASN A 57 -8.63 0.22 4.10
N ALA A 58 -7.88 0.18 2.98
CA ALA A 58 -8.31 0.81 1.73
C ALA A 58 -8.92 -0.19 0.72
N TRP A 59 -9.08 -1.46 1.10
CA TRP A 59 -9.64 -2.52 0.26
C TRP A 59 -8.94 -2.68 -1.10
N VAL A 60 -7.61 -2.46 -1.12
CA VAL A 60 -6.80 -2.58 -2.33
C VAL A 60 -6.56 -4.05 -2.68
N THR A 61 -7.54 -4.65 -3.35
CA THR A 61 -7.49 -6.02 -3.88
C THR A 61 -7.47 -6.04 -5.42
N PRO A 62 -7.00 -7.14 -6.04
CA PRO A 62 -6.09 -8.15 -5.48
C PRO A 62 -4.65 -7.61 -5.34
N LEU A 63 -3.70 -8.46 -4.90
CA LEU A 63 -2.28 -8.11 -5.01
C LEU A 63 -1.90 -8.06 -6.49
N MET A 64 -1.33 -6.95 -6.95
CA MET A 64 -0.90 -6.87 -8.34
C MET A 64 0.33 -7.75 -8.58
N ARG A 65 0.34 -8.50 -9.69
CA ARG A 65 1.46 -9.37 -10.07
C ARG A 65 2.75 -8.57 -10.21
N ASN A 66 3.82 -9.05 -9.57
CA ASN A 66 5.18 -8.58 -9.75
C ASN A 66 6.05 -9.78 -10.12
N VAL A 67 6.20 -10.05 -11.41
CA VAL A 67 6.74 -11.31 -11.91
C VAL A 67 7.83 -11.09 -12.95
N SER A 68 8.89 -11.90 -12.94
CA SER A 68 9.90 -11.98 -13.99
C SER A 68 9.96 -13.43 -14.50
N SER A 69 9.86 -13.63 -15.81
CA SER A 69 9.74 -14.95 -16.44
C SER A 69 8.62 -15.81 -15.83
N GLY A 70 7.50 -15.17 -15.48
CA GLY A 70 6.36 -15.84 -14.83
C GLY A 70 6.59 -16.24 -13.36
N ARG A 71 7.76 -15.95 -12.76
CA ARG A 71 8.04 -16.22 -11.34
C ARG A 71 7.83 -14.97 -10.51
N ASN A 72 7.21 -15.12 -9.34
CA ASN A 72 7.00 -14.00 -8.43
C ASN A 72 8.34 -13.51 -7.85
N LEU A 73 8.55 -12.21 -7.86
CA LEU A 73 9.79 -11.57 -7.39
C LEU A 73 9.77 -11.31 -5.88
N ASN A 74 8.60 -11.05 -5.29
CA ASN A 74 8.48 -10.83 -3.86
C ASN A 74 8.02 -12.13 -3.18
N ARG A 75 8.94 -12.75 -2.44
CA ARG A 75 8.72 -14.00 -1.70
C ARG A 75 8.92 -13.77 -0.19
N GLY A 76 9.24 -14.80 0.59
CA GLY A 76 9.45 -14.69 2.03
C GLY A 76 8.14 -14.56 2.79
N LEU A 77 8.00 -13.54 3.65
CA LEU A 77 6.79 -13.33 4.45
C LEU A 77 5.52 -13.16 3.61
N THR A 78 5.66 -12.66 2.38
CA THR A 78 4.54 -12.53 1.44
C THR A 78 3.96 -13.89 1.03
N ASP A 79 4.81 -14.91 0.85
CA ASP A 79 4.35 -16.27 0.52
C ASP A 79 3.63 -16.90 1.71
N GLU A 80 4.15 -16.70 2.93
CA GLU A 80 3.53 -17.19 4.15
C GLU A 80 2.14 -16.56 4.38
N LEU A 81 2.01 -15.24 4.19
CA LEU A 81 0.74 -14.53 4.28
C LEU A 81 -0.29 -15.11 3.31
N LYS A 82 0.07 -15.31 2.04
CA LYS A 82 -0.82 -15.91 1.05
C LYS A 82 -1.20 -17.35 1.41
N ALA A 83 -0.24 -18.16 1.83
CA ALA A 83 -0.48 -19.54 2.23
C ALA A 83 -1.47 -19.62 3.40
N ARG A 84 -1.31 -18.78 4.43
CA ARG A 84 -2.23 -18.69 5.58
C ARG A 84 -3.63 -18.22 5.15
N LEU A 85 -3.71 -17.23 4.26
CA LEU A 85 -5.00 -16.77 3.70
C LEU A 85 -5.72 -17.89 2.95
N ILE A 86 -5.01 -18.60 2.07
CA ILE A 86 -5.56 -19.75 1.32
C ILE A 86 -6.05 -20.83 2.29
N ALA A 87 -5.25 -21.18 3.30
CA ALA A 87 -5.62 -22.18 4.30
C ALA A 87 -6.89 -21.77 5.10
N ARG A 88 -7.14 -20.47 5.26
CA ARG A 88 -8.34 -19.92 5.93
C ARG A 88 -9.58 -19.87 5.04
N GLY A 89 -9.42 -20.01 3.72
CA GLY A 89 -10.48 -19.77 2.73
C GLY A 89 -10.62 -18.29 2.33
N ASP A 90 -9.65 -17.47 2.69
CA ASP A 90 -9.59 -16.03 2.41
C ASP A 90 -8.54 -15.65 1.38
N GLY A 91 -7.84 -16.65 0.84
CA GLY A 91 -6.98 -16.54 -0.33
C GLY A 91 -7.59 -17.31 -1.49
N GLY A 92 -7.27 -16.89 -2.71
CA GLY A 92 -7.74 -17.55 -3.93
C GLY A 92 -6.63 -17.69 -4.96
N ILE A 93 -6.63 -18.82 -5.66
CA ILE A 93 -5.76 -19.10 -6.80
C ILE A 93 -6.66 -19.18 -8.04
N ASP A 94 -6.45 -18.29 -9.01
CA ASP A 94 -7.18 -18.36 -10.30
C ASP A 94 -6.66 -19.51 -11.18
N LYS A 95 -7.33 -19.80 -12.31
CA LYS A 95 -6.92 -20.94 -13.18
C LYS A 95 -5.55 -20.73 -13.82
N GLY A 96 -5.09 -19.49 -13.91
CA GLY A 96 -3.75 -19.10 -14.34
C GLY A 96 -2.69 -19.25 -13.26
N GLY A 97 -3.03 -19.75 -12.06
CA GLY A 97 -2.10 -19.93 -10.95
C GLY A 97 -1.81 -18.67 -10.15
N ASN A 98 -2.62 -17.62 -10.28
CA ASN A 98 -2.45 -16.37 -9.55
C ASN A 98 -2.97 -16.49 -8.12
N ASP A 99 -2.07 -16.58 -7.16
CA ASP A 99 -2.38 -16.69 -5.73
C ASP A 99 -2.62 -15.33 -5.03
N ASN A 100 -2.77 -14.27 -5.82
CA ASN A 100 -2.81 -12.90 -5.31
C ASN A 100 -4.20 -12.42 -4.87
N TRP A 101 -5.23 -13.26 -5.00
CA TRP A 101 -6.58 -12.90 -4.57
C TRP A 101 -6.71 -13.11 -3.07
N PHE A 102 -7.28 -12.12 -2.38
CA PHE A 102 -7.46 -12.21 -0.94
C PHE A 102 -8.69 -11.44 -0.45
N ASN A 103 -9.19 -11.85 0.70
CA ASN A 103 -10.19 -11.14 1.49
C ASN A 103 -9.50 -10.15 2.44
N PRO A 104 -9.74 -8.83 2.31
CA PRO A 104 -9.19 -7.82 3.21
C PRO A 104 -9.47 -8.10 4.69
N GLU A 105 -10.66 -8.62 5.02
CA GLU A 105 -11.01 -8.94 6.41
C GLU A 105 -10.19 -10.12 6.94
N GLY A 106 -9.93 -11.13 6.11
CA GLY A 106 -9.07 -12.24 6.50
C GLY A 106 -7.61 -11.87 6.66
N MET A 107 -7.13 -10.95 5.83
CA MET A 107 -5.76 -10.45 5.92
C MET A 107 -5.49 -9.72 7.24
N LYS A 108 -6.47 -9.00 7.79
CA LYS A 108 -6.35 -8.38 9.13
C LYS A 108 -6.01 -9.42 10.20
N VAL A 109 -6.77 -10.52 10.22
CA VAL A 109 -6.61 -11.60 11.19
C VAL A 109 -5.27 -12.31 11.01
N VAL A 110 -4.90 -12.64 9.77
CA VAL A 110 -3.67 -13.37 9.49
C VAL A 110 -2.43 -12.54 9.85
N LEU A 111 -2.41 -11.24 9.51
CA LEU A 111 -1.29 -10.37 9.87
C LEU A 111 -1.13 -10.20 11.37
N GLU A 112 -2.24 -10.05 12.11
CA GLU A 112 -2.22 -9.97 13.57
C GLU A 112 -1.68 -11.27 14.18
N GLN A 113 -2.17 -12.42 13.73
CA GLN A 113 -1.66 -13.72 14.17
C GLN A 113 -0.16 -13.87 13.91
N MET A 114 0.30 -13.54 12.70
CA MET A 114 1.72 -13.61 12.36
C MET A 114 2.59 -12.72 13.27
N LEU A 115 2.11 -11.52 13.63
CA LEU A 115 2.84 -10.61 14.52
C LEU A 115 2.90 -11.16 15.96
N LEU A 116 1.76 -11.58 16.50
CA LEU A 116 1.66 -12.09 17.88
C LEU A 116 2.43 -13.40 18.05
N GLU A 117 2.36 -14.32 17.08
CA GLU A 117 3.15 -15.56 17.07
C GLU A 117 4.66 -15.29 17.01
N ALA A 118 5.07 -14.22 16.34
CA ALA A 118 6.47 -13.79 16.32
C ALA A 118 6.93 -13.14 17.64
N GLY A 119 6.01 -12.90 18.58
CA GLY A 119 6.30 -12.21 19.85
C GLY A 119 6.25 -10.68 19.77
N GLY A 120 5.74 -10.12 18.67
CA GLY A 120 5.51 -8.68 18.54
C GLY A 120 4.19 -8.24 19.17
N GLU A 121 4.08 -6.94 19.43
CA GLU A 121 2.88 -6.31 19.98
C GLU A 121 2.25 -5.33 18.98
N ALA A 122 0.93 -5.19 19.03
CA ALA A 122 0.20 -4.15 18.31
C ALA A 122 -0.53 -3.21 19.27
N LEU A 123 -0.50 -1.91 18.96
CA LEU A 123 -1.30 -0.89 19.63
C LEU A 123 -2.08 -0.08 18.58
N TYR A 124 -3.33 -0.47 18.39
CA TYR A 124 -4.26 0.15 17.45
C TYR A 124 -4.82 1.49 17.95
N HIS A 125 -5.52 2.20 17.06
CA HIS A 125 -6.13 3.51 17.34
C HIS A 125 -5.14 4.54 17.91
N THR A 126 -3.91 4.48 17.40
CA THR A 126 -2.78 5.24 17.92
C THR A 126 -2.11 6.02 16.80
N HIS A 127 -2.14 7.34 16.94
CA HIS A 127 -1.52 8.28 16.00
C HIS A 127 -0.18 8.76 16.53
N VAL A 128 0.81 8.87 15.65
CA VAL A 128 2.05 9.60 15.96
C VAL A 128 1.74 11.09 16.06
N VAL A 129 2.35 11.76 17.03
CA VAL A 129 2.27 13.22 17.22
C VAL A 129 3.61 13.88 16.89
N ALA A 130 4.70 13.42 17.52
CA ALA A 130 6.02 14.01 17.31
C ALA A 130 7.14 13.08 17.77
N PRO A 131 8.33 13.10 17.13
CA PRO A 131 9.52 12.47 17.66
C PRO A 131 10.15 13.32 18.77
N VAL A 132 10.72 12.65 19.78
CA VAL A 132 11.61 13.27 20.78
C VAL A 132 13.04 13.02 20.37
N MET A 133 13.75 14.08 20.00
CA MET A 133 15.09 14.01 19.41
C MET A 133 16.20 14.11 20.47
N ASP A 134 17.30 13.41 20.23
CA ASP A 134 18.60 13.59 20.85
C ASP A 134 19.69 13.55 19.77
N GLY A 135 20.14 14.74 19.37
CA GLY A 135 20.95 14.92 18.17
C GLY A 135 20.23 14.37 16.93
N GLN A 136 20.83 13.38 16.27
CA GLN A 136 20.28 12.72 15.07
C GLN A 136 19.47 11.45 15.38
N ASN A 137 19.24 11.14 16.66
CA ASN A 137 18.49 9.96 17.08
C ASN A 137 17.11 10.36 17.59
N ILE A 138 16.11 9.56 17.27
CA ILE A 138 14.82 9.58 17.94
C ILE A 138 14.91 8.72 19.20
N GLN A 139 14.72 9.32 20.38
CA GLN A 139 14.70 8.58 21.66
C GLN A 139 13.33 7.95 21.93
N SER A 140 12.25 8.64 21.55
CA SER A 140 10.88 8.17 21.71
C SER A 140 9.93 8.82 20.72
N LEU A 141 8.77 8.20 20.48
CA LEU A 141 7.67 8.83 19.75
C LEU A 141 6.58 9.26 20.73
N VAL A 142 6.20 10.53 20.69
CA VAL A 142 4.95 11.01 21.28
C VAL A 142 3.80 10.53 20.41
N ILE A 143 2.82 9.88 21.02
CA ILE A 143 1.62 9.34 20.40
C ILE A 143 0.36 9.90 21.07
N HIS A 144 -0.75 9.81 20.35
CA HIS A 144 -2.08 10.09 20.86
C HIS A 144 -3.00 8.90 20.63
N ASN A 145 -3.65 8.44 21.71
CA ASN A 145 -4.73 7.46 21.69
C ASN A 145 -5.67 7.69 22.87
N LYS A 146 -6.55 6.73 23.19
CA LYS A 146 -7.50 6.82 24.31
C LYS A 146 -6.83 7.02 25.68
N GLY A 147 -5.55 6.68 25.82
CA GLY A 147 -4.72 6.93 27.00
C GLY A 147 -4.16 8.36 27.08
N GLY A 148 -4.46 9.23 26.11
CA GLY A 148 -3.94 10.59 26.02
C GLY A 148 -2.60 10.67 25.28
N LEU A 149 -1.81 11.70 25.61
CA LEU A 149 -0.46 11.87 25.05
C LEU A 149 0.56 11.05 25.84
N GLN A 150 1.26 10.15 25.16
CA GLN A 150 2.27 9.28 25.75
C GLN A 150 3.54 9.29 24.92
N ALA A 151 4.71 9.12 25.53
CA ALA A 151 5.95 8.88 24.80
C ALA A 151 6.36 7.42 24.90
N LEU A 152 6.70 6.81 23.76
CA LEU A 152 7.11 5.42 23.61
C LEU A 152 8.62 5.36 23.31
N PRO A 153 9.48 5.05 24.30
CA PRO A 153 10.92 4.90 24.09
C PRO A 153 11.27 3.75 23.16
N ALA A 154 12.16 3.98 22.19
CA ALA A 154 12.66 2.92 21.31
C ALA A 154 14.06 3.18 20.76
N ARG A 155 14.80 2.12 20.45
CA ARG A 155 16.18 2.24 19.91
C ARG A 155 16.20 2.53 18.41
N VAL A 156 15.32 1.89 17.65
CA VAL A 156 15.14 2.09 16.20
C VAL A 156 13.67 2.31 15.90
N ILE A 157 13.39 3.26 15.00
CA ILE A 157 12.05 3.51 14.49
C ILE A 157 11.95 3.04 13.04
N ILE A 158 10.87 2.35 12.71
CA ILE A 158 10.47 2.11 11.32
C ILE A 158 9.28 3.03 11.04
N ASP A 159 9.49 4.04 10.20
CA ASP A 159 8.43 4.92 9.72
C ASP A 159 7.74 4.31 8.51
N SER A 160 6.66 3.60 8.77
CA SER A 160 5.76 3.02 7.77
C SER A 160 4.36 3.62 7.88
N THR A 161 4.28 4.91 8.24
CA THR A 161 3.03 5.70 8.28
C THR A 161 2.38 5.80 6.90
N GLY A 162 3.19 5.59 5.84
CA GLY A 162 2.81 5.78 4.45
C GLY A 162 3.13 7.19 3.94
N ASP A 163 3.33 8.15 4.84
CA ASP A 163 3.50 9.58 4.55
C ASP A 163 4.81 10.17 5.07
N ALA A 164 5.70 9.30 5.58
CA ALA A 164 6.97 9.66 6.22
C ALA A 164 6.80 10.67 7.38
N ASP A 165 5.68 10.58 8.12
CA ASP A 165 5.35 11.57 9.15
C ASP A 165 6.41 11.64 10.26
N VAL A 166 7.00 10.51 10.64
CA VAL A 166 8.03 10.48 11.68
C VAL A 166 9.35 11.02 11.14
N ALA A 167 9.80 10.54 9.98
CA ALA A 167 11.08 10.92 9.40
C ALA A 167 11.11 12.43 9.08
N VAL A 168 10.03 12.96 8.49
CA VAL A 168 9.90 14.39 8.20
C VAL A 168 9.82 15.22 9.48
N ALA A 169 9.06 14.79 10.48
CA ALA A 169 9.02 15.48 11.78
C ALA A 169 10.36 15.44 12.53
N ALA A 170 11.20 14.44 12.26
CA ALA A 170 12.58 14.33 12.77
C ALA A 170 13.60 15.15 11.95
N GLY A 171 13.16 15.84 10.89
CA GLY A 171 13.99 16.73 10.08
C GLY A 171 14.56 16.11 8.80
N ALA A 172 14.13 14.92 8.40
CA ALA A 172 14.52 14.35 7.10
C ALA A 172 13.95 15.17 5.93
N GLY A 173 14.75 15.34 4.88
CA GLY A 173 14.28 15.94 3.63
C GLY A 173 13.26 15.05 2.92
N PHE A 174 12.39 15.65 2.11
CA PHE A 174 11.42 14.91 1.30
C PHE A 174 11.05 15.65 0.00
N HIS A 175 10.51 14.89 -0.94
CA HIS A 175 9.79 15.37 -2.13
C HIS A 175 8.30 14.99 -2.02
N GLY A 176 7.42 15.70 -2.71
CA GLY A 176 6.00 15.33 -2.83
C GLY A 176 5.39 15.86 -4.11
N GLY A 177 4.51 15.06 -4.71
CA GLY A 177 3.96 15.35 -6.04
C GLY A 177 4.99 15.22 -7.17
N ASP A 178 4.57 15.60 -8.37
CA ASP A 178 5.42 15.77 -9.55
C ASP A 178 6.18 17.11 -9.54
N ALA A 179 6.76 17.52 -10.68
CA ALA A 179 7.48 18.80 -10.80
C ALA A 179 6.60 20.04 -10.54
N ASP A 180 5.28 19.92 -10.68
CA ASP A 180 4.30 20.97 -10.39
C ASP A 180 3.74 20.85 -8.96
N GLY A 181 4.21 19.89 -8.16
CA GLY A 181 3.67 19.56 -6.84
C GLY A 181 2.31 18.84 -6.90
N ILE A 182 1.96 18.25 -8.04
CA ILE A 182 0.68 17.55 -8.22
C ILE A 182 0.84 16.08 -7.85
N HIS A 183 0.03 15.65 -6.87
CA HIS A 183 -0.04 14.26 -6.42
C HIS A 183 -0.90 13.39 -7.34
N GLN A 184 -0.66 12.08 -7.30
CA GLN A 184 -1.47 11.10 -8.03
C GLN A 184 -2.90 11.02 -7.50
N ALA A 185 -3.86 10.80 -8.40
CA ALA A 185 -5.26 10.68 -8.04
C ALA A 185 -5.49 9.57 -7.00
N MET A 186 -6.31 9.85 -6.00
CA MET A 186 -6.73 8.89 -4.98
C MET A 186 -7.99 8.11 -5.42
N SER A 187 -8.37 7.09 -4.65
CA SER A 187 -9.65 6.40 -4.83
C SER A 187 -10.32 6.10 -3.49
N LEU A 188 -11.64 5.96 -3.47
CA LEU A 188 -12.36 5.44 -2.31
C LEU A 188 -13.01 4.09 -2.68
N ARG A 189 -12.31 3.00 -2.41
CA ARG A 189 -12.81 1.67 -2.77
C ARG A 189 -14.06 1.31 -1.97
N PHE A 190 -14.89 0.45 -2.56
CA PHE A 190 -16.12 -0.05 -1.96
C PHE A 190 -16.41 -1.46 -2.46
N THR A 191 -17.35 -2.15 -1.83
CA THR A 191 -17.91 -3.38 -2.36
C THR A 191 -19.40 -3.24 -2.63
N LEU A 192 -19.90 -4.01 -3.60
CA LEU A 192 -21.32 -4.28 -3.73
C LEU A 192 -21.58 -5.75 -3.40
N ALA A 193 -22.47 -5.99 -2.44
CA ALA A 193 -22.99 -7.30 -2.06
C ALA A 193 -24.38 -7.51 -2.66
N GLY A 194 -24.93 -8.73 -2.54
CA GLY A 194 -26.25 -9.06 -3.09
C GLY A 194 -26.26 -9.25 -4.61
N ILE A 195 -25.10 -9.57 -5.19
CA ILE A 195 -24.92 -9.79 -6.63
C ILE A 195 -25.13 -11.27 -6.96
N ASP A 196 -25.93 -11.55 -7.99
CA ASP A 196 -25.91 -12.85 -8.67
C ASP A 196 -24.68 -12.92 -9.58
N THR A 197 -23.57 -13.46 -9.05
CA THR A 197 -22.29 -13.52 -9.76
C THR A 197 -22.32 -14.44 -10.97
N ALA A 198 -23.23 -15.43 -11.01
CA ALA A 198 -23.40 -16.29 -12.18
C ALA A 198 -23.99 -15.51 -13.36
N ARG A 199 -25.06 -14.74 -13.12
CA ARG A 199 -25.67 -13.87 -14.14
C ARG A 199 -24.73 -12.75 -14.59
N LEU A 200 -24.04 -12.12 -13.64
CA LEU A 200 -23.06 -11.08 -13.95
C LEU A 200 -21.90 -11.63 -14.77
N CYS A 201 -21.34 -12.78 -14.39
CA CYS A 201 -20.28 -13.46 -15.14
C CYS A 201 -20.71 -13.80 -16.57
N ALA A 202 -21.92 -14.33 -16.75
CA ALA A 202 -22.47 -14.64 -18.07
C ALA A 202 -22.66 -13.38 -18.93
N PHE A 203 -23.19 -12.30 -18.34
CA PHE A 203 -23.34 -11.01 -19.02
C PHE A 203 -21.99 -10.44 -19.46
N LEU A 204 -21.00 -10.40 -18.57
CA LEU A 204 -19.67 -9.88 -18.87
C LEU A 204 -19.03 -10.64 -20.03
N ARG A 205 -19.13 -11.98 -20.05
CA ARG A 205 -18.66 -12.79 -21.20
C ARG A 205 -19.37 -12.41 -22.50
N ALA A 206 -20.69 -12.23 -22.46
CA ALA A 206 -21.45 -11.81 -23.64
C ALA A 206 -21.06 -10.41 -24.14
N GLN A 207 -20.63 -9.51 -23.24
CA GLN A 207 -20.06 -8.21 -23.58
C GLN A 207 -18.58 -8.28 -23.98
N GLY A 208 -17.98 -9.47 -24.14
CA GLY A 208 -16.57 -9.60 -24.50
C GLY A 208 -15.57 -9.33 -23.36
N GLN A 209 -16.04 -9.17 -22.11
CA GLN A 209 -15.18 -9.16 -20.92
C GLN A 209 -14.92 -10.61 -20.51
N GLY A 210 -13.78 -11.18 -20.92
CA GLY A 210 -13.43 -12.57 -20.59
C GLY A 210 -13.46 -12.84 -19.09
N GLN A 211 -14.28 -13.80 -18.64
CA GLN A 211 -14.37 -14.23 -17.25
C GLN A 211 -14.09 -15.72 -17.11
N GLU A 212 -13.25 -16.10 -16.15
CA GLU A 212 -12.90 -17.50 -15.92
C GLU A 212 -14.00 -18.28 -15.19
N SER A 213 -14.60 -17.67 -14.16
CA SER A 213 -15.65 -18.24 -13.33
C SER A 213 -16.45 -17.13 -12.62
N PRO A 214 -17.61 -17.43 -12.03
CA PRO A 214 -18.31 -16.49 -11.14
C PRO A 214 -17.58 -16.23 -9.81
N ASP A 215 -16.58 -17.06 -9.46
CA ASP A 215 -15.79 -16.92 -8.23
C ASP A 215 -14.53 -16.08 -8.44
N PHE A 216 -14.03 -16.00 -9.68
CA PHE A 216 -12.85 -15.24 -10.09
C PHE A 216 -13.22 -14.34 -11.26
N MET A 217 -13.72 -13.16 -10.92
CA MET A 217 -14.17 -12.17 -11.87
C MET A 217 -13.27 -10.93 -11.85
N HIS A 218 -12.86 -10.48 -13.03
CA HIS A 218 -12.19 -9.22 -13.24
C HIS A 218 -12.77 -8.55 -14.48
N PHE A 219 -13.28 -7.33 -14.33
CA PHE A 219 -13.82 -6.54 -15.43
C PHE A 219 -13.46 -5.08 -15.23
N TRP A 220 -13.36 -4.33 -16.32
CA TRP A 220 -12.88 -2.96 -16.28
C TRP A 220 -13.46 -2.10 -17.38
N MET A 221 -13.47 -0.80 -17.12
CA MET A 221 -13.86 0.23 -18.06
C MET A 221 -13.01 1.48 -17.82
N VAL A 222 -12.48 2.04 -18.92
CA VAL A 222 -11.79 3.34 -18.97
C VAL A 222 -12.07 3.96 -20.35
N TRP A 223 -12.46 5.23 -20.40
CA TRP A 223 -12.71 5.94 -21.67
C TRP A 223 -11.54 5.86 -22.64
N GLY A 224 -11.84 5.55 -23.91
CA GLY A 224 -10.85 5.62 -25.00
C GLY A 224 -9.72 4.60 -24.87
N LYS A 225 -9.86 3.62 -23.97
CA LYS A 225 -8.91 2.51 -23.80
C LYS A 225 -9.42 1.19 -24.39
N GLY A 226 -10.53 1.23 -25.14
CA GLY A 226 -11.06 0.07 -25.85
C GLY A 226 -11.76 -0.95 -24.96
N SER A 227 -12.30 -0.53 -23.81
CA SER A 227 -13.16 -1.42 -23.03
C SER A 227 -14.44 -1.72 -23.81
N THR A 228 -14.83 -2.99 -23.86
CA THR A 228 -16.09 -3.41 -24.47
C THR A 228 -17.33 -2.92 -23.70
N LEU A 229 -17.15 -2.44 -22.46
CA LEU A 229 -18.23 -1.84 -21.66
C LEU A 229 -18.44 -0.35 -21.95
N GLU A 230 -17.62 0.27 -22.82
CA GLU A 230 -17.67 1.72 -23.06
C GLU A 230 -19.06 2.19 -23.52
N GLY A 231 -19.69 1.47 -24.45
CA GLY A 231 -21.03 1.81 -24.93
C GLY A 231 -22.10 1.74 -23.83
N LEU A 232 -21.97 0.82 -22.88
CA LEU A 232 -22.87 0.69 -21.74
C LEU A 232 -22.72 1.87 -20.77
N PHE A 233 -21.48 2.30 -20.51
CA PHE A 233 -21.21 3.47 -19.67
C PHE A 233 -21.73 4.75 -20.32
N ARG A 234 -21.63 4.90 -21.66
CA ARG A 234 -22.23 6.04 -22.38
C ARG A 234 -23.74 6.10 -22.17
N GLN A 235 -24.44 4.96 -22.25
CA GLN A 235 -25.87 4.90 -21.93
C GLN A 235 -26.15 5.28 -20.46
N GLY A 236 -25.26 4.92 -19.53
CA GLY A 236 -25.36 5.34 -18.13
C GLY A 236 -25.23 6.85 -17.93
N VAL A 237 -24.36 7.52 -18.71
CA VAL A 237 -24.22 8.98 -18.73
C VAL A 237 -25.45 9.63 -19.36
N ASP A 238 -25.90 9.14 -20.52
CA ASP A 238 -27.09 9.66 -21.21
C ASP A 238 -28.37 9.52 -20.36
N ALA A 239 -28.45 8.47 -19.54
CA ALA A 239 -29.54 8.24 -18.59
C ALA A 239 -29.42 9.10 -17.31
N GLY A 240 -28.35 9.87 -17.14
CA GLY A 240 -28.11 10.71 -15.96
C GLY A 240 -27.77 9.93 -14.68
N LEU A 241 -27.43 8.64 -14.79
CA LEU A 241 -26.97 7.84 -13.64
C LEU A 241 -25.48 8.02 -13.34
N LEU A 242 -24.69 8.28 -14.38
CA LEU A 242 -23.26 8.53 -14.30
C LEU A 242 -22.94 9.97 -14.72
N LEU A 243 -21.86 10.50 -14.17
CA LEU A 243 -21.17 11.66 -14.72
C LEU A 243 -20.10 11.20 -15.71
N GLU A 244 -19.69 12.08 -16.64
CA GLU A 244 -18.61 11.77 -17.59
C GLU A 244 -17.35 11.25 -16.88
N ARG A 245 -16.97 11.85 -15.75
CA ARG A 245 -15.82 11.42 -14.94
C ARG A 245 -15.91 10.00 -14.37
N ASP A 246 -17.11 9.43 -14.23
CA ASP A 246 -17.27 8.12 -13.60
C ASP A 246 -16.75 6.98 -14.51
N GLY A 247 -16.54 7.24 -15.80
CA GLY A 247 -15.85 6.32 -16.72
C GLY A 247 -14.34 6.59 -16.90
N ASP A 248 -13.75 7.51 -16.13
CA ASP A 248 -12.29 7.72 -16.14
C ASP A 248 -11.55 6.50 -15.58
N TYR A 249 -12.18 5.77 -14.66
CA TYR A 249 -11.63 4.53 -14.09
C TYR A 249 -12.70 3.73 -13.35
N PHE A 250 -13.02 2.55 -13.86
CA PHE A 250 -13.92 1.60 -13.22
C PHE A 250 -13.36 0.18 -13.34
N GLN A 251 -13.28 -0.54 -12.23
CA GLN A 251 -12.74 -1.89 -12.21
C GLN A 251 -13.33 -2.70 -11.05
N GLY A 252 -13.80 -3.91 -11.35
CA GLY A 252 -14.40 -4.82 -10.39
C GLY A 252 -13.60 -6.12 -10.25
N PHE A 253 -13.52 -6.64 -9.03
CA PHE A 253 -12.85 -7.88 -8.66
C PHE A 253 -13.72 -8.70 -7.69
N SER A 254 -13.84 -10.00 -7.92
CA SER A 254 -14.38 -10.89 -6.87
C SER A 254 -13.45 -10.93 -5.65
N VAL A 255 -13.99 -11.32 -4.50
CA VAL A 255 -13.23 -11.44 -3.24
C VAL A 255 -13.37 -12.86 -2.71
N PRO A 256 -12.26 -13.60 -2.51
CA PRO A 256 -12.30 -14.93 -1.92
C PRO A 256 -13.07 -14.95 -0.60
N GLY A 257 -13.86 -16.01 -0.35
CA GLY A 257 -14.66 -16.14 0.86
C GLY A 257 -15.87 -15.19 0.93
N ARG A 258 -16.17 -14.41 -0.12
CA ARG A 258 -17.31 -13.47 -0.15
C ARG A 258 -18.18 -13.68 -1.41
N PRO A 259 -18.89 -14.82 -1.52
CA PRO A 259 -19.76 -15.08 -2.66
C PRO A 259 -20.87 -14.04 -2.75
N GLY A 260 -21.18 -13.59 -3.97
CA GLY A 260 -22.18 -12.55 -4.20
C GLY A 260 -21.72 -11.13 -3.87
N GLU A 261 -20.43 -10.92 -3.67
CA GLU A 261 -19.84 -9.61 -3.40
C GLU A 261 -18.65 -9.31 -4.32
N ILE A 262 -18.64 -8.10 -4.90
CA ILE A 262 -17.59 -7.62 -5.80
C ILE A 262 -16.97 -6.36 -5.20
N SER A 263 -15.63 -6.34 -5.13
CA SER A 263 -14.81 -5.18 -4.77
C SER A 263 -14.58 -4.29 -5.98
N PHE A 264 -14.75 -2.99 -5.79
CA PHE A 264 -14.57 -1.99 -6.83
C PHE A 264 -13.34 -1.13 -6.54
N ASN A 265 -12.41 -1.13 -7.49
CA ASN A 265 -11.25 -0.24 -7.51
C ASN A 265 -11.59 1.07 -8.22
N CYS A 266 -12.57 1.78 -7.69
CA CYS A 266 -13.06 3.09 -8.15
C CYS A 266 -13.94 3.66 -7.00
N PRO A 267 -14.39 4.92 -7.07
CA PRO A 267 -14.17 5.95 -8.08
C PRO A 267 -12.75 6.50 -8.05
N ARG A 268 -12.39 7.22 -9.11
CA ARG A 268 -11.26 8.15 -9.10
C ARG A 268 -11.68 9.45 -8.43
N ILE A 269 -10.93 9.91 -7.43
CA ILE A 269 -11.21 11.16 -6.72
C ILE A 269 -10.83 12.37 -7.59
N ARG A 270 -11.59 13.46 -7.46
CA ARG A 270 -11.33 14.74 -8.17
C ARG A 270 -9.92 15.27 -7.92
N ALA A 271 -9.42 16.00 -8.92
CA ALA A 271 -8.12 16.66 -8.86
C ALA A 271 -7.96 17.65 -7.71
N GLU A 272 -9.06 18.27 -7.27
CA GLU A 272 -9.10 19.22 -6.15
C GLU A 272 -8.73 18.57 -4.81
N TYR A 273 -8.89 17.23 -4.69
CA TYR A 273 -8.63 16.47 -3.47
C TYR A 273 -7.57 15.39 -3.73
N ASN A 274 -6.39 15.80 -4.21
CA ASN A 274 -5.32 14.87 -4.63
C ASN A 274 -4.16 14.72 -3.64
N ASP A 275 -4.00 15.64 -2.69
CA ASP A 275 -2.94 15.55 -1.66
C ASP A 275 -3.40 14.72 -0.45
N GLY A 276 -2.84 13.51 -0.33
CA GLY A 276 -3.14 12.60 0.78
C GLY A 276 -2.51 13.00 2.13
N ALA A 277 -1.58 13.96 2.17
CA ALA A 277 -1.03 14.50 3.40
C ALA A 277 -1.81 15.71 3.93
N ASN A 278 -2.79 16.21 3.17
CA ASN A 278 -3.67 17.30 3.58
C ASN A 278 -4.99 16.76 4.16
N PRO A 279 -5.29 16.99 5.45
CA PRO A 279 -6.47 16.42 6.10
C PRO A 279 -7.80 16.95 5.52
N TRP A 280 -7.82 18.16 4.95
CA TRP A 280 -9.01 18.71 4.28
C TRP A 280 -9.26 18.05 2.93
N HIS A 281 -8.18 17.73 2.19
CA HIS A 281 -8.28 16.99 0.94
C HIS A 281 -8.72 15.54 1.21
N LEU A 282 -8.20 14.88 2.24
CA LEU A 282 -8.69 13.55 2.65
C LEU A 282 -10.19 13.55 2.98
N THR A 283 -10.66 14.57 3.70
CA THR A 283 -12.09 14.73 4.01
C THR A 283 -12.93 14.94 2.74
N GLY A 284 -12.48 15.83 1.84
CA GLY A 284 -13.12 16.07 0.56
C GLY A 284 -13.15 14.83 -0.33
N ALA A 285 -12.05 14.08 -0.39
CA ALA A 285 -11.94 12.81 -1.12
C ALA A 285 -12.94 11.76 -0.62
N GLN A 286 -13.14 11.67 0.70
CA GLN A 286 -14.11 10.74 1.28
C GLN A 286 -15.55 11.10 0.88
N ILE A 287 -15.91 12.39 0.89
CA ILE A 287 -17.24 12.88 0.51
C ILE A 287 -17.48 12.66 -0.99
N ASP A 288 -16.56 13.14 -1.83
CA ASP A 288 -16.65 12.99 -3.30
C ASP A 288 -16.71 11.51 -3.70
N GLY A 289 -15.92 10.67 -3.04
CA GLY A 289 -15.92 9.22 -3.24
C GLY A 289 -17.30 8.61 -2.97
N ARG A 290 -17.93 8.93 -1.83
CA ARG A 290 -19.25 8.38 -1.47
C ARG A 290 -20.34 8.78 -2.47
N GLU A 291 -20.35 10.04 -2.90
CA GLU A 291 -21.29 10.51 -3.92
C GLU A 291 -21.13 9.75 -5.25
N ALA A 292 -19.88 9.46 -5.64
CA ALA A 292 -19.61 8.68 -6.84
C ALA A 292 -19.96 7.20 -6.68
N VAL A 293 -19.74 6.61 -5.50
CA VAL A 293 -20.20 5.24 -5.21
C VAL A 293 -21.71 5.12 -5.32
N ASP A 294 -22.50 6.10 -4.88
CA ASP A 294 -23.96 6.06 -5.00
C ASP A 294 -24.40 6.03 -6.48
N ARG A 295 -23.78 6.86 -7.33
CA ARG A 295 -24.01 6.85 -8.79
C ARG A 295 -23.61 5.52 -9.43
N LEU A 296 -22.41 5.03 -9.12
CA LEU A 296 -21.91 3.75 -9.62
C LEU A 296 -22.81 2.58 -9.17
N THR A 297 -23.32 2.60 -7.94
CA THR A 297 -24.26 1.60 -7.43
C THR A 297 -25.58 1.63 -8.20
N ALA A 298 -26.13 2.82 -8.44
CA ALA A 298 -27.35 2.99 -9.25
C ALA A 298 -27.15 2.50 -10.69
N PHE A 299 -26.00 2.84 -11.30
CA PHE A 299 -25.63 2.34 -12.62
C PHE A 299 -25.52 0.82 -12.64
N CYS A 300 -24.81 0.20 -11.70
CA CYS A 300 -24.68 -1.26 -11.61
C CYS A 300 -26.05 -1.94 -11.53
N ARG A 301 -26.96 -1.45 -10.69
CA ARG A 301 -28.33 -1.98 -10.55
C ARG A 301 -29.14 -1.89 -11.84
N ALA A 302 -28.97 -0.82 -12.60
CA ALA A 302 -29.74 -0.56 -13.81
C ALA A 302 -29.17 -1.26 -15.06
N PHE A 303 -27.85 -1.37 -15.17
CA PHE A 303 -27.17 -1.74 -16.41
C PHE A 303 -26.39 -3.05 -16.35
N LEU A 304 -26.10 -3.61 -15.16
CA LEU A 304 -25.37 -4.87 -15.03
C LEU A 304 -26.32 -6.00 -14.57
N PRO A 305 -26.70 -6.94 -15.45
CA PRO A 305 -27.47 -8.12 -15.07
C PRO A 305 -26.82 -8.90 -13.91
N GLY A 306 -27.63 -9.24 -12.91
CA GLY A 306 -27.18 -9.84 -11.66
C GLY A 306 -26.94 -8.84 -10.52
N CYS A 307 -26.86 -7.54 -10.81
CA CYS A 307 -26.70 -6.49 -9.81
C CYS A 307 -28.02 -5.84 -9.38
N GLU A 308 -29.19 -6.35 -9.79
CA GLU A 308 -30.48 -5.67 -9.55
C GLU A 308 -30.79 -5.51 -8.05
N SER A 309 -30.36 -6.47 -7.23
CA SER A 309 -30.47 -6.45 -5.76
C SER A 309 -29.19 -5.98 -5.05
N ALA A 310 -28.19 -5.52 -5.82
CA ALA A 310 -26.90 -5.17 -5.25
C ALA A 310 -27.03 -4.03 -4.23
N PHE A 311 -26.22 -4.00 -3.19
CA PHE A 311 -26.15 -2.90 -2.21
C PHE A 311 -24.72 -2.71 -1.74
N VAL A 312 -24.39 -1.52 -1.22
CA VAL A 312 -23.04 -1.27 -0.72
C VAL A 312 -22.77 -2.18 0.47
N GLY A 313 -21.80 -3.09 0.32
CA GLY A 313 -21.35 -3.98 1.39
C GLY A 313 -20.44 -3.23 2.36
N THR A 314 -19.45 -2.54 1.83
CA THR A 314 -18.53 -1.71 2.59
C THR A 314 -18.09 -0.48 1.81
N TYR A 315 -17.86 0.62 2.53
CA TYR A 315 -16.96 1.68 2.09
C TYR A 315 -15.63 1.42 2.76
N ALA A 316 -14.52 1.50 2.01
CA ALA A 316 -13.21 1.40 2.62
C ALA A 316 -13.05 2.46 3.73
N PRO A 317 -12.63 2.06 4.95
CA PRO A 317 -12.44 3.01 6.06
C PRO A 317 -11.28 3.99 5.81
N MET A 318 -10.41 3.70 4.86
CA MET A 318 -9.28 4.54 4.45
C MET A 318 -9.37 4.89 2.98
N VAL A 319 -9.11 6.15 2.63
CA VAL A 319 -8.91 6.58 1.24
C VAL A 319 -7.67 5.87 0.67
N GLY A 320 -7.78 5.35 -0.55
CA GLY A 320 -6.69 4.77 -1.32
C GLY A 320 -5.73 5.85 -1.81
N VAL A 321 -4.81 6.27 -0.93
CA VAL A 321 -3.73 7.22 -1.23
C VAL A 321 -2.63 6.52 -2.04
N ARG A 322 -2.26 7.09 -3.20
CA ARG A 322 -1.22 6.53 -4.08
C ARG A 322 0.15 7.16 -3.85
N GLU A 323 0.21 8.42 -3.46
CA GLU A 323 1.45 9.21 -3.42
C GLU A 323 1.26 10.40 -2.44
N THR A 324 2.29 10.74 -1.66
CA THR A 324 2.33 11.91 -0.76
C THR A 324 3.75 12.44 -0.63
N ARG A 325 4.49 12.01 0.41
CA ARG A 325 5.89 12.34 0.64
C ARG A 325 6.77 11.14 0.34
N ARG A 326 7.92 11.42 -0.26
CA ARG A 326 9.00 10.48 -0.52
C ARG A 326 10.24 11.05 0.14
N ILE A 327 10.84 10.32 1.08
CA ILE A 327 12.03 10.83 1.79
C ILE A 327 13.19 11.08 0.82
N VAL A 328 14.11 11.96 1.18
CA VAL A 328 15.45 12.00 0.60
C VAL A 328 16.31 11.00 1.36
N GLY A 329 16.48 9.83 0.77
CA GLY A 329 17.31 8.76 1.32
C GLY A 329 18.78 8.88 0.93
N ASP A 330 19.61 7.98 1.45
CA ASP A 330 21.02 7.85 1.05
C ASP A 330 21.15 7.47 -0.46
N TYR A 331 20.06 7.04 -1.09
CA TYR A 331 19.90 6.98 -2.55
C TYR A 331 18.47 7.35 -2.94
N THR A 332 18.29 7.97 -4.10
CA THR A 332 16.97 8.22 -4.71
C THR A 332 16.83 7.35 -5.94
N LEU A 333 15.91 6.39 -5.92
CA LEU A 333 15.62 5.55 -7.09
C LEU A 333 14.97 6.40 -8.18
N THR A 334 15.46 6.30 -9.42
CA THR A 334 15.03 7.13 -10.55
C THR A 334 14.24 6.35 -11.58
N LEU A 335 13.60 7.05 -12.53
CA LEU A 335 12.96 6.39 -13.67
C LEU A 335 13.99 5.65 -14.52
N GLU A 336 15.18 6.23 -14.70
CA GLU A 336 16.28 5.63 -15.45
C GLU A 336 16.71 4.29 -14.83
N ASP A 337 16.81 4.21 -13.49
CA ASP A 337 17.14 2.95 -12.81
C ASP A 337 16.13 1.83 -13.11
N ILE A 338 14.85 2.18 -13.32
CA ILE A 338 13.80 1.25 -13.70
C ILE A 338 13.93 0.82 -15.15
N LEU A 339 14.05 1.80 -16.06
CA LEU A 339 14.10 1.55 -17.50
C LEU A 339 15.34 0.75 -17.90
N ASP A 340 16.45 0.98 -17.20
CA ASP A 340 17.74 0.31 -17.41
C ASP A 340 17.87 -1.01 -16.65
N CYS A 341 16.82 -1.46 -15.93
CA CYS A 341 16.83 -2.70 -15.15
C CYS A 341 18.01 -2.77 -14.16
N ARG A 342 18.29 -1.66 -13.47
CA ARG A 342 19.50 -1.53 -12.68
C ARG A 342 19.53 -2.50 -11.50
N THR A 343 20.71 -3.06 -11.25
CA THR A 343 21.02 -3.88 -10.07
C THR A 343 21.86 -3.12 -9.06
N PHE A 344 21.79 -3.53 -7.79
CA PHE A 344 22.47 -2.87 -6.69
C PHE A 344 23.15 -3.89 -5.78
N PRO A 345 24.41 -3.64 -5.34
CA PRO A 345 25.10 -4.54 -4.41
C PRO A 345 24.36 -4.66 -3.06
N ASP A 346 23.60 -3.61 -2.71
CA ASP A 346 22.80 -3.50 -1.49
C ASP A 346 21.29 -3.65 -1.77
N SER A 347 20.91 -4.39 -2.82
CA SER A 347 19.51 -4.73 -3.13
C SER A 347 18.80 -5.40 -1.94
N ILE A 348 17.56 -4.98 -1.68
CA ILE A 348 16.65 -5.61 -0.71
C ILE A 348 15.31 -6.01 -1.32
N CYS A 349 15.03 -5.67 -2.58
CA CYS A 349 13.77 -5.97 -3.24
C CYS A 349 13.93 -5.92 -4.75
N ARG A 350 13.21 -6.79 -5.47
CA ARG A 350 13.14 -6.82 -6.93
C ARG A 350 11.77 -6.38 -7.43
N ASN A 351 11.75 -5.59 -8.49
CA ASN A 351 10.52 -5.06 -9.08
C ASN A 351 10.50 -5.17 -10.60
N HIS A 352 9.36 -5.64 -11.11
CA HIS A 352 8.96 -5.69 -12.51
C HIS A 352 7.48 -5.28 -12.65
N TYR A 353 7.00 -4.42 -11.76
CA TYR A 353 5.74 -3.72 -11.93
C TYR A 353 5.95 -2.40 -12.68
N PRO A 354 5.16 -2.12 -13.73
CA PRO A 354 5.40 -0.97 -14.61
C PRO A 354 5.21 0.35 -13.88
N VAL A 355 5.77 1.41 -14.46
CA VAL A 355 5.38 2.78 -14.14
C VAL A 355 3.87 2.89 -14.34
N ASP A 356 3.16 3.35 -13.31
CA ASP A 356 1.70 3.39 -13.25
C ASP A 356 1.26 4.71 -12.62
N ILE A 357 1.37 5.79 -13.39
CA ILE A 357 1.04 7.14 -12.93
C ILE A 357 -0.45 7.44 -13.17
N HIS A 358 -1.14 7.85 -12.11
CA HIS A 358 -2.55 8.26 -12.15
C HIS A 358 -2.67 9.79 -12.08
N SER A 359 -2.41 10.52 -13.18
CA SER A 359 -2.48 11.99 -13.19
C SER A 359 -3.90 12.56 -12.96
N PRO A 360 -4.14 13.44 -11.95
CA PRO A 360 -5.46 13.97 -11.65
C PRO A 360 -6.03 14.93 -12.71
N ARG A 361 -5.19 15.48 -13.61
CA ARG A 361 -5.60 16.46 -14.64
C ARG A 361 -6.15 15.83 -15.94
N GLY A 362 -6.54 14.55 -15.92
CA GLY A 362 -7.06 13.83 -17.09
C GLY A 362 -6.16 12.70 -17.61
N ALA A 363 -6.65 11.93 -18.58
CA ALA A 363 -6.11 10.63 -18.95
C ALA A 363 -4.71 10.68 -19.60
N LYS A 364 -3.68 10.49 -18.77
CA LYS A 364 -2.57 9.58 -19.11
C LYS A 364 -2.27 8.70 -17.91
N LEU A 365 -3.01 7.57 -17.83
CA LEU A 365 -2.42 6.34 -17.33
C LEU A 365 -1.26 6.03 -18.28
N ILE A 366 -0.04 6.37 -17.87
CA ILE A 366 1.15 5.93 -18.58
C ILE A 366 1.45 4.54 -18.04
N HIS A 367 0.73 3.54 -18.56
CA HIS A 367 1.22 2.17 -18.56
C HIS A 367 2.02 2.01 -19.84
N GLU A 368 3.28 2.42 -19.82
CA GLU A 368 4.19 1.91 -20.85
C GLU A 368 4.41 0.44 -20.48
N ARG A 369 3.78 -0.45 -21.23
CA ARG A 369 4.07 -1.90 -21.28
C ARG A 369 4.72 -2.29 -22.60
N GLU A 370 4.83 -1.34 -23.51
CA GLU A 370 5.27 -1.53 -24.87
C GLU A 370 6.33 -0.47 -25.17
N GLY A 371 7.52 -0.93 -25.53
CA GLY A 371 8.67 -0.09 -25.86
C GLY A 371 9.89 -0.96 -26.10
N SER A 372 11.00 -0.35 -26.49
CA SER A 372 12.27 -1.04 -26.74
C SER A 372 13.22 -1.01 -25.53
N ALA A 373 12.81 -0.41 -24.42
CA ALA A 373 13.62 -0.38 -23.20
C ALA A 373 13.79 -1.80 -22.62
N PRO A 374 14.95 -2.11 -21.99
CA PRO A 374 15.20 -3.40 -21.34
C PRO A 374 14.08 -3.85 -20.41
N TYR A 375 13.45 -2.91 -19.72
CA TYR A 375 12.34 -3.12 -18.80
C TYR A 375 11.14 -3.87 -19.39
N PHE A 376 10.91 -3.83 -20.70
CA PHE A 376 9.77 -4.52 -21.33
C PHE A 376 10.02 -5.99 -21.63
N ALA A 377 11.23 -6.50 -21.38
CA ALA A 377 11.52 -7.91 -21.56
C ALA A 377 10.76 -8.76 -20.51
N PRO A 378 10.20 -9.93 -20.89
CA PRO A 378 9.45 -10.77 -19.95
C PRO A 378 10.22 -11.20 -18.70
N ASP A 379 11.55 -11.22 -18.77
CA ASP A 379 12.49 -11.59 -17.71
C ASP A 379 13.14 -10.39 -17.01
N ALA A 380 12.81 -9.16 -17.40
CA ALA A 380 13.34 -7.96 -16.78
C ALA A 380 12.92 -7.80 -15.32
N PHE A 381 13.74 -7.07 -14.56
CA PHE A 381 13.44 -6.48 -13.27
C PHE A 381 14.51 -5.43 -12.95
N HIS A 382 14.18 -4.49 -12.09
CA HIS A 382 15.17 -3.66 -11.39
C HIS A 382 15.17 -3.99 -9.90
N GLU A 383 16.20 -3.52 -9.21
CA GLU A 383 16.36 -3.71 -7.77
C GLU A 383 16.08 -2.39 -7.02
N ILE A 384 15.66 -2.52 -5.76
CA ILE A 384 15.49 -1.40 -4.83
C ILE A 384 16.58 -1.57 -3.75
N PRO A 385 17.53 -0.64 -3.63
CA PRO A 385 18.63 -0.78 -2.70
C PRO A 385 18.24 -0.37 -1.27
N TYR A 386 18.90 -0.94 -0.25
CA TYR A 386 18.67 -0.66 1.17
C TYR A 386 18.75 0.84 1.49
N ARG A 387 19.75 1.53 0.94
CA ARG A 387 19.91 2.99 1.06
C ARG A 387 18.72 3.82 0.56
N ALA A 388 17.78 3.26 -0.22
CA ALA A 388 16.54 3.96 -0.59
C ALA A 388 15.52 4.05 0.56
N ILE A 389 15.63 3.19 1.58
CA ILE A 389 14.78 3.24 2.78
C ILE A 389 15.48 3.91 3.97
N VAL A 390 16.72 4.39 3.81
CA VAL A 390 17.50 5.04 4.88
C VAL A 390 17.43 6.57 4.67
N PRO A 391 16.67 7.33 5.48
CA PRO A 391 16.54 8.78 5.36
C PRO A 391 17.84 9.50 5.73
N GLN A 392 18.20 10.54 4.98
CA GLN A 392 19.31 11.42 5.34
C GLN A 392 18.97 12.24 6.61
N GLY A 393 19.99 12.53 7.41
CA GLY A 393 19.87 13.42 8.58
C GLY A 393 19.36 12.78 9.87
N VAL A 394 18.79 11.58 9.82
CA VAL A 394 18.33 10.82 10.99
C VAL A 394 19.01 9.44 11.02
N ARG A 395 19.56 9.06 12.18
CA ARG A 395 20.47 7.91 12.31
C ARG A 395 19.76 6.58 12.57
N ASN A 396 18.65 6.60 13.32
CA ASN A 396 17.98 5.39 13.81
C ASN A 396 16.56 5.19 13.24
N VAL A 397 16.35 5.58 11.98
CA VAL A 397 15.06 5.50 11.28
C VAL A 397 15.20 4.75 9.96
N LEU A 398 14.21 3.91 9.63
CA LEU A 398 14.02 3.32 8.30
C LEU A 398 12.63 3.67 7.76
N VAL A 399 12.49 3.90 6.45
CA VAL A 399 11.23 4.31 5.80
C VAL A 399 10.91 3.37 4.62
N PRO A 400 10.36 2.17 4.88
CA PRO A 400 9.98 1.24 3.82
C PRO A 400 8.62 1.58 3.20
N GLY A 401 8.35 1.05 2.01
CA GLY A 401 7.05 1.13 1.36
C GLY A 401 6.85 2.40 0.54
N ARG A 402 5.63 2.94 0.55
CA ARG A 402 5.18 4.01 -0.35
C ARG A 402 6.02 5.29 -0.28
N ALA A 403 6.60 5.57 0.89
CA ALA A 403 7.34 6.80 1.19
C ALA A 403 8.87 6.65 1.01
N ALA A 404 9.36 5.49 0.55
CA ALA A 404 10.77 5.26 0.27
C ALA A 404 11.31 6.23 -0.80
N SER A 405 12.62 6.47 -0.74
CA SER A 405 13.31 7.48 -1.54
C SER A 405 13.30 7.17 -3.04
N SER A 406 12.57 7.98 -3.80
CA SER A 406 12.37 7.79 -5.23
C SER A 406 11.92 9.07 -5.95
N SER A 407 12.16 9.13 -7.26
CA SER A 407 11.49 10.09 -8.15
C SER A 407 9.97 9.82 -8.17
N PHE A 408 9.19 10.79 -8.63
CA PHE A 408 7.74 10.65 -8.70
C PHE A 408 7.31 9.46 -9.58
N GLU A 409 7.98 9.28 -10.71
CA GLU A 409 7.73 8.21 -11.66
C GLU A 409 8.15 6.85 -11.09
N ALA A 410 9.35 6.78 -10.51
CA ALA A 410 9.85 5.55 -9.91
C ALA A 410 8.97 5.06 -8.76
N GLN A 411 8.48 5.98 -7.93
CA GLN A 411 7.54 5.69 -6.85
C GLN A 411 6.28 4.96 -7.35
N SER A 412 5.79 5.32 -8.55
CA SER A 412 4.62 4.70 -9.17
C SER A 412 4.85 3.24 -9.60
N ALA A 413 6.10 2.78 -9.67
CA ALA A 413 6.40 1.37 -9.92
C ALA A 413 6.62 0.61 -8.60
N ILE A 414 7.35 1.22 -7.65
CA ILE A 414 7.81 0.49 -6.45
C ILE A 414 6.79 0.43 -5.32
N ARG A 415 5.75 1.26 -5.32
CA ARG A 415 4.73 1.31 -4.24
C ARG A 415 3.74 0.15 -4.19
N VAL A 416 3.83 -0.81 -5.11
CA VAL A 416 2.91 -1.97 -5.10
C VAL A 416 3.08 -2.80 -3.83
N GLN A 417 1.98 -3.40 -3.39
CA GLN A 417 1.91 -4.03 -2.06
C GLN A 417 3.00 -5.09 -1.83
N GLN A 418 3.30 -5.91 -2.84
CA GLN A 418 4.31 -6.95 -2.74
C GLN A 418 5.73 -6.38 -2.52
N ASN A 419 6.09 -5.27 -3.19
CA ASN A 419 7.36 -4.58 -2.93
C ASN A 419 7.38 -3.95 -1.53
N CYS A 420 6.25 -3.38 -1.09
CA CYS A 420 6.12 -2.84 0.26
C CYS A 420 6.32 -3.94 1.32
N HIS A 421 5.81 -5.15 1.09
CA HIS A 421 6.05 -6.28 1.98
C HIS A 421 7.54 -6.61 2.08
N THR A 422 8.23 -6.75 0.94
CA THR A 422 9.66 -7.10 0.90
C THR A 422 10.54 -6.00 1.52
N MET A 423 10.28 -4.73 1.22
CA MET A 423 10.96 -3.61 1.89
C MET A 423 10.70 -3.60 3.39
N GLY A 424 9.47 -3.90 3.82
CA GLY A 424 9.11 -4.03 5.23
C GLY A 424 9.88 -5.16 5.91
N GLU A 425 9.93 -6.35 5.31
CA GLU A 425 10.69 -7.49 5.82
C GLU A 425 12.18 -7.15 6.02
N ALA A 426 12.81 -6.52 5.01
CA ALA A 426 14.18 -6.06 5.09
C ALA A 426 14.39 -5.05 6.23
N ALA A 427 13.51 -4.04 6.32
CA ALA A 427 13.57 -3.01 7.35
C ALA A 427 13.43 -3.59 8.77
N GLY A 428 12.55 -4.57 8.95
CA GLY A 428 12.36 -5.24 10.24
C GLY A 428 13.59 -6.00 10.71
N ILE A 429 14.21 -6.79 9.82
CA ILE A 429 15.45 -7.53 10.14
C ILE A 429 16.58 -6.54 10.47
N ALA A 430 16.79 -5.55 9.61
CA ALA A 430 17.84 -4.55 9.78
C ALA A 430 17.66 -3.73 11.07
N ALA A 431 16.43 -3.31 11.40
CA ALA A 431 16.13 -2.58 12.62
C ALA A 431 16.43 -3.40 13.88
N ALA A 432 16.08 -4.69 13.88
CA ALA A 432 16.38 -5.58 15.00
C ALA A 432 17.89 -5.71 15.25
N TRP A 433 18.68 -5.86 14.19
CA TRP A 433 20.14 -5.92 14.28
C TRP A 433 20.74 -4.58 14.69
N ALA A 434 20.30 -3.47 14.08
CA ALA A 434 20.71 -2.11 14.45
C ALA A 434 20.48 -1.83 15.94
N ALA A 435 19.30 -2.16 16.47
CA ALA A 435 18.95 -1.95 17.86
C ALA A 435 19.81 -2.77 18.85
N ARG A 436 20.15 -4.00 18.48
CA ARG A 436 20.84 -4.96 19.36
C ARG A 436 22.37 -4.90 19.28
N GLU A 437 22.90 -4.61 18.10
CA GLU A 437 24.33 -4.76 17.79
C GLU A 437 25.01 -3.43 17.48
N PHE A 438 24.26 -2.43 16.99
CA PHE A 438 24.83 -1.19 16.44
C PHE A 438 24.33 0.09 17.13
N GLY A 439 23.79 -0.01 18.35
CA GLY A 439 23.34 1.15 19.12
C GLY A 439 22.25 1.96 18.41
N GLY A 440 21.43 1.31 17.57
CA GLY A 440 20.38 1.93 16.77
C GLY A 440 20.83 2.48 15.41
N ASP A 441 22.11 2.38 15.06
CA ASP A 441 22.61 2.88 13.76
C ASP A 441 22.21 1.94 12.62
N VAL A 442 21.22 2.36 11.83
CA VAL A 442 20.71 1.55 10.72
C VAL A 442 21.67 1.49 9.53
N ARG A 443 22.67 2.39 9.48
CA ARG A 443 23.71 2.41 8.42
C ARG A 443 24.86 1.44 8.70
N ALA A 444 25.01 1.01 9.95
CA ALA A 444 26.05 0.08 10.36
C ALA A 444 25.70 -1.40 10.03
N VAL A 445 24.47 -1.66 9.58
CA VAL A 445 24.00 -3.00 9.21
C VAL A 445 24.74 -3.50 7.97
N ASP A 446 25.30 -4.71 8.06
CA ASP A 446 25.87 -5.41 6.90
C ASP A 446 24.75 -5.89 5.96
N VAL A 447 24.60 -5.22 4.83
CA VAL A 447 23.54 -5.53 3.85
C VAL A 447 23.76 -6.89 3.18
N ALA A 448 25.00 -7.37 3.05
CA ALA A 448 25.24 -8.71 2.49
C ALA A 448 24.74 -9.80 3.45
N ALA A 449 24.94 -9.61 4.76
CA ALA A 449 24.37 -10.47 5.79
C ALA A 449 22.83 -10.39 5.80
N LEU A 450 22.27 -9.19 5.64
CA LEU A 450 20.81 -8.98 5.53
C LEU A 450 20.23 -9.75 4.36
N GLN A 451 20.85 -9.66 3.19
CA GLN A 451 20.44 -10.41 2.00
C GLN A 451 20.52 -11.92 2.22
N ALA A 452 21.57 -12.41 2.90
CA ALA A 452 21.69 -13.82 3.22
C ALA A 452 20.55 -14.30 4.14
N GLU A 453 20.20 -13.52 5.16
CA GLU A 453 19.08 -13.81 6.06
C GLU A 453 17.73 -13.80 5.33
N MET A 454 17.49 -12.78 4.49
CA MET A 454 16.26 -12.72 3.68
C MET A 454 16.13 -13.93 2.75
N ARG A 455 17.23 -14.36 2.11
CA ARG A 455 17.25 -15.59 1.29
C ARG A 455 17.00 -16.84 2.14
N ALA A 456 17.56 -16.91 3.35
CA ALA A 456 17.30 -18.01 4.27
C ALA A 456 15.83 -18.10 4.70
N ARG A 457 15.13 -16.95 4.77
CA ARG A 457 13.67 -16.86 5.02
C ARG A 457 12.82 -17.02 3.76
N GLY A 458 13.43 -17.32 2.61
CA GLY A 458 12.73 -17.58 1.34
C GLY A 458 12.47 -16.35 0.47
N GLY A 459 13.03 -15.18 0.82
CA GLY A 459 13.00 -13.97 0.01
C GLY A 459 13.90 -14.04 -1.23
N LEU A 460 13.61 -13.20 -2.23
CA LEU A 460 14.45 -13.00 -3.41
C LEU A 460 14.96 -11.56 -3.41
N VAL A 461 16.26 -11.39 -3.15
CA VAL A 461 16.93 -10.10 -3.01
C VAL A 461 18.25 -10.02 -3.74
#